data_AF-A0A0D5M248-F1
#
_entry.id   AF-A0A0D5M248-F1
#
_cell.length_a   1.000
_cell.length_b   1.000
_cell.length_c   1.000
_cell.angle_alpha   90.00
_cell.angle_beta   90.00
_cell.angle_gamma   90.00
#
_symmetry.space_group_name_H-M   'P 1'
#
loop_
_entity.id
_entity.type
_entity.pdbx_description
1 polymer ?
#
loop_
_entity_poly.entity_id
_entity_poly.type
_entity_poly.pdbx_seq_one_letter_code
_entity_poly.pdbx_strand_id
1 'polypeptide(L)'
;MLCKDDLYPLVDGFERLPGQIDELSTSVFEKVYGSKEAAKAKGIVYFLLSSRPVPRLRGESRILYIGQTKTSFKARYFRYANLHATSNANSMKFGEIIDSYGPIEIAFCDYEKFGETKSGTSLIQAEGQFLWWYFQNHCEYPPINYTKTKVRTDAISA
;
A
#
# COMPACT_ATOMS: atom_id res chain seq x y z
N MET A 1 -2.68 11.96 -19.18
CA MET A 1 -3.43 12.29 -17.95
C MET A 1 -3.68 10.98 -17.24
N LEU A 2 -3.26 10.83 -15.99
CA LEU A 2 -3.47 9.62 -15.21
C LEU A 2 -4.81 9.71 -14.47
N CYS A 3 -5.54 8.61 -14.43
CA CYS A 3 -6.86 8.50 -13.83
C CYS A 3 -7.06 7.13 -13.15
N LYS A 4 -8.29 6.84 -12.72
CA LYS A 4 -8.64 5.58 -12.05
C LYS A 4 -8.26 4.33 -12.86
N ASP A 5 -8.33 4.39 -14.18
CA ASP A 5 -8.08 3.25 -15.07
C ASP A 5 -6.59 2.90 -15.15
N ASP A 6 -5.72 3.84 -14.78
CA ASP A 6 -4.27 3.66 -14.73
C ASP A 6 -3.78 3.07 -13.41
N LEU A 7 -4.64 2.96 -12.38
CA LEU A 7 -4.24 2.54 -11.03
C LEU A 7 -3.46 1.22 -11.03
N TYR A 8 -4.01 0.18 -11.66
CA TYR A 8 -3.40 -1.14 -11.65
C TYR A 8 -2.13 -1.23 -12.50
N PRO A 9 -2.13 -0.76 -13.77
CA PRO A 9 -0.91 -0.69 -14.57
C PRO A 9 0.23 0.06 -13.88
N LEU A 10 -0.07 1.17 -13.18
CA LEU A 10 0.91 1.92 -12.41
C LEU A 10 1.45 1.10 -11.25
N VAL A 11 0.57 0.54 -10.42
CA VAL A 11 0.97 -0.26 -9.25
C VAL A 11 1.80 -1.47 -9.67
N ASP A 12 1.48 -2.13 -10.78
CA ASP A 12 2.26 -3.24 -11.33
C ASP A 12 3.67 -2.82 -11.78
N GLY A 13 3.83 -1.58 -12.25
CA GLY A 13 5.12 -1.01 -12.66
C GLY A 13 5.97 -0.40 -11.53
N PHE A 14 5.43 -0.28 -10.31
CA PHE A 14 6.13 0.34 -9.18
C PHE A 14 7.26 -0.54 -8.61
N GLU A 15 8.21 0.10 -7.91
CA GLU A 15 9.28 -0.61 -7.22
C GLU A 15 8.72 -1.55 -6.14
N ARG A 16 9.47 -2.62 -5.84
CA ARG A 16 9.10 -3.65 -4.84
C ARG A 16 10.16 -3.78 -3.78
N LEU A 17 9.75 -3.93 -2.52
CA LEU A 17 10.67 -4.41 -1.49
C LEU A 17 11.02 -5.88 -1.74
N PRO A 18 12.23 -6.33 -1.38
CA PRO A 18 12.62 -7.72 -1.59
C PRO A 18 11.88 -8.65 -0.63
N GLY A 19 11.50 -9.82 -1.15
CA GLY A 19 10.77 -10.85 -0.39
C GLY A 19 9.27 -10.56 -0.29
N GLN A 20 8.58 -11.47 0.40
CA GLN A 20 7.14 -11.40 0.63
C GLN A 20 6.86 -11.85 2.07
N ILE A 21 5.69 -11.47 2.59
CA ILE A 21 5.18 -11.98 3.85
C ILE A 21 4.30 -13.18 3.51
N ASP A 22 4.86 -14.37 3.67
CA ASP A 22 4.28 -15.67 3.32
C ASP A 22 3.87 -16.51 4.54
N GLU A 23 4.18 -16.05 5.75
CA GLU A 23 3.74 -16.66 7.00
C GLU A 23 3.62 -15.62 8.14
N LEU A 24 2.87 -15.97 9.19
CA LEU A 24 2.74 -15.17 10.40
C LEU A 24 3.94 -15.35 11.34
N SER A 25 5.10 -14.83 10.96
CA SER A 25 6.29 -14.84 11.82
C SER A 25 6.96 -13.48 11.90
N THR A 26 7.36 -13.08 13.11
CA THR A 26 8.09 -11.82 13.33
C THR A 26 9.32 -11.73 12.42
N SER A 27 10.04 -12.84 12.23
CA SER A 27 11.22 -12.92 11.36
C SER A 27 10.92 -12.59 9.89
N VAL A 28 9.80 -13.06 9.35
CA VAL A 28 9.42 -12.77 7.95
C VAL A 28 9.06 -11.29 7.78
N PHE A 29 8.27 -10.75 8.71
CA PHE A 29 7.96 -9.32 8.71
C PHE A 29 9.22 -8.46 8.86
N GLU A 30 10.13 -8.82 9.78
CA GLU A 30 11.41 -8.12 9.97
C GLU A 30 12.32 -8.19 8.75
N LYS A 31 12.34 -9.32 8.05
CA LYS A 31 13.13 -9.48 6.82
C LYS A 31 12.69 -8.50 5.73
N VAL A 32 11.38 -8.39 5.48
CA VAL A 32 10.84 -7.47 4.46
C VAL A 32 10.97 -6.01 4.93
N TYR A 33 10.50 -5.69 6.13
CA TYR A 33 10.47 -4.31 6.65
C TYR A 33 11.87 -3.79 7.00
N GLY A 34 12.80 -4.68 7.31
CA GLY A 34 14.17 -4.38 7.71
C GLY A 34 15.18 -4.35 6.57
N SER A 35 14.76 -4.66 5.33
CA SER A 35 15.60 -4.71 4.14
C SER A 35 16.35 -3.40 3.86
N LYS A 36 17.42 -3.48 3.06
CA LYS A 36 18.21 -2.30 2.67
C LYS A 36 17.37 -1.35 1.81
N GLU A 37 16.51 -1.92 0.98
CA GLU A 37 15.57 -1.25 0.09
C GLU A 37 14.52 -0.50 0.92
N ALA A 38 13.98 -1.12 1.97
CA ALA A 38 13.06 -0.46 2.91
C ALA A 38 13.73 0.71 3.66
N ALA A 39 15.04 0.65 3.89
CA ALA A 39 15.79 1.75 4.51
C ALA A 39 16.01 2.93 3.55
N LYS A 40 16.07 2.68 2.23
CA LYS A 40 16.22 3.69 1.18
C LYS A 40 14.89 4.32 0.76
N ALA A 41 13.82 3.53 0.74
CA ALA A 41 12.51 3.95 0.26
C ALA A 41 11.87 4.98 1.22
N LYS A 42 11.96 6.27 0.90
CA LYS A 42 11.57 7.42 1.73
C LYS A 42 10.84 8.45 0.88
N GLY A 43 9.83 9.13 1.44
CA GLY A 43 9.03 10.08 0.67
C GLY A 43 8.23 9.34 -0.39
N ILE A 44 7.49 8.32 0.03
CA ILE A 44 6.85 7.38 -0.88
C ILE A 44 5.38 7.18 -0.53
N VAL A 45 4.62 6.77 -1.54
CA VAL A 45 3.36 6.04 -1.36
C VAL A 45 3.69 4.55 -1.49
N TYR A 46 3.17 3.73 -0.59
CA TYR A 46 3.35 2.28 -0.60
C TYR A 46 2.02 1.54 -0.55
N PHE A 47 2.06 0.31 -1.03
CA PHE A 47 0.91 -0.57 -1.19
C PHE A 47 1.26 -1.94 -0.61
N LEU A 48 0.37 -2.50 0.19
CA LEU A 48 0.42 -3.94 0.50
C LEU A 48 -0.44 -4.66 -0.51
N LEU A 49 0.13 -5.62 -1.21
CA LEU A 49 -0.54 -6.37 -2.27
C LEU A 49 -0.57 -7.85 -1.93
N SER A 50 -1.73 -8.46 -2.00
CA SER A 50 -1.87 -9.93 -1.96
C SER A 50 -1.45 -10.54 -3.30
N SER A 51 -1.07 -11.81 -3.28
CA SER A 51 -0.70 -12.54 -4.50
C SER A 51 -1.92 -12.77 -5.41
N ARG A 52 -3.06 -13.13 -4.82
CA ARG A 52 -4.36 -13.32 -5.50
C ARG A 52 -5.32 -12.19 -5.14
N PRO A 53 -6.23 -11.81 -6.03
CA PRO A 53 -7.16 -10.72 -5.78
C PRO A 53 -8.20 -11.08 -4.71
N VAL A 54 -8.60 -10.08 -3.93
CA VAL A 54 -9.63 -10.18 -2.88
C VAL A 54 -10.95 -9.58 -3.39
N PRO A 55 -12.10 -10.27 -3.28
CA PRO A 55 -13.40 -9.76 -3.74
C PRO A 55 -13.78 -8.44 -3.07
N ARG A 56 -14.17 -7.44 -3.87
CA ARG A 56 -14.58 -6.11 -3.42
C ARG A 56 -16.07 -5.89 -3.66
N LEU A 57 -16.61 -4.77 -3.14
CA LEU A 57 -18.00 -4.37 -3.43
C LEU A 57 -18.26 -4.29 -4.94
N ARG A 58 -17.27 -3.88 -5.73
CA ARG A 58 -17.26 -4.02 -7.19
C ARG A 58 -15.93 -4.62 -7.64
N GLY A 59 -16.00 -5.75 -8.35
CA GLY A 59 -14.82 -6.44 -8.89
C GLY A 59 -13.94 -7.05 -7.80
N GLU A 60 -12.64 -7.10 -8.04
CA GLU A 60 -11.66 -7.68 -7.15
C GLU A 60 -10.37 -6.84 -7.16
N SER A 61 -9.56 -6.94 -6.11
CA SER A 61 -8.31 -6.19 -6.01
C SER A 61 -7.25 -6.93 -5.24
N ARG A 62 -6.01 -6.88 -5.71
CA ARG A 62 -4.84 -7.32 -4.94
C ARG A 62 -4.43 -6.29 -3.89
N ILE A 63 -4.84 -5.02 -4.00
CA ILE A 63 -4.43 -3.94 -3.10
C ILE A 63 -5.18 -4.06 -1.77
N LEU A 64 -4.43 -4.33 -0.69
CA LEU A 64 -4.94 -4.52 0.67
C LEU A 64 -4.90 -3.23 1.48
N TYR A 65 -3.84 -2.43 1.27
CA TYR A 65 -3.59 -1.19 1.97
C TYR A 65 -2.84 -0.22 1.06
N ILE A 66 -3.17 1.07 1.15
CA ILE A 66 -2.44 2.19 0.56
C ILE A 66 -2.05 3.12 1.70
N GLY A 67 -0.77 3.49 1.76
CA GLY A 67 -0.27 4.43 2.75
C GLY A 67 0.88 5.28 2.25
N GLN A 68 1.26 6.30 3.01
CA GLN A 68 2.44 7.12 2.71
C GLN A 68 3.44 7.23 3.86
N THR A 69 4.68 7.60 3.55
CA THR A 69 5.69 7.95 4.55
C THR A 69 6.67 9.01 4.09
N LYS A 70 6.92 10.01 4.94
CA LYS A 70 7.99 11.01 4.76
C LYS A 70 9.37 10.45 5.16
N THR A 71 9.42 9.55 6.14
CA THR A 71 10.63 8.83 6.55
C THR A 71 10.76 7.52 5.76
N SER A 72 11.83 6.76 5.97
CA SER A 72 11.97 5.47 5.27
C SER A 72 10.90 4.47 5.69
N PHE A 73 10.53 3.56 4.78
CA PHE A 73 9.59 2.48 5.07
C PHE A 73 10.04 1.66 6.28
N LYS A 74 11.34 1.35 6.37
CA LYS A 74 11.94 0.68 7.53
C LYS A 74 11.69 1.42 8.84
N ALA A 75 11.96 2.74 8.88
CA ALA A 75 11.74 3.54 10.08
C ALA A 75 10.26 3.57 10.49
N ARG A 76 9.34 3.49 9.52
CA ARG A 76 7.89 3.44 9.78
C ARG A 76 7.44 2.08 10.30
N TYR A 77 7.82 0.98 9.65
CA TYR A 77 7.20 -0.32 9.83
C TYR A 77 8.01 -1.35 10.61
N PHE A 78 9.35 -1.26 10.65
CA PHE A 78 10.18 -2.30 11.28
C PHE A 78 9.79 -2.53 12.75
N ARG A 79 9.54 -1.44 13.49
CA ARG A 79 9.08 -1.50 14.89
C ARG A 79 7.73 -2.21 15.10
N TYR A 80 6.94 -2.39 14.03
CA TYR A 80 5.63 -3.04 14.06
C TYR A 80 5.67 -4.48 13.58
N ALA A 81 6.83 -5.01 13.15
CA ALA A 81 6.94 -6.38 12.65
C ALA A 81 6.38 -7.41 13.64
N ASN A 82 6.80 -7.32 14.91
CA ASN A 82 6.28 -8.21 15.96
C ASN A 82 4.77 -8.04 16.18
N LEU A 83 4.27 -6.80 16.18
CA LEU A 83 2.84 -6.52 16.39
C LEU A 83 1.97 -7.08 15.24
N HIS A 84 2.45 -6.97 14.01
CA HIS A 84 1.78 -7.52 12.83
C HIS A 84 1.75 -9.05 12.85
N ALA A 85 2.80 -9.71 13.34
CA ALA A 85 2.83 -11.16 13.46
C ALA A 85 2.00 -11.70 14.64
N THR A 86 2.03 -11.04 15.80
CA THR A 86 1.64 -11.69 17.07
C THR A 86 0.34 -11.18 17.70
N SER A 87 -0.11 -9.97 17.39
CA SER A 87 -1.35 -9.46 18.01
C SER A 87 -2.58 -10.20 17.49
N ASN A 88 -3.59 -10.41 18.35
CA ASN A 88 -4.83 -11.13 17.97
C ASN A 88 -5.47 -10.56 16.70
N ALA A 89 -5.61 -9.23 16.62
CA ALA A 89 -6.25 -8.60 15.46
C ALA A 89 -5.42 -8.72 14.18
N ASN A 90 -4.10 -8.58 14.24
CA ASN A 90 -3.26 -8.66 13.03
C ASN A 90 -2.98 -10.11 12.62
N SER A 91 -2.84 -11.04 13.56
CA SER A 91 -2.71 -12.47 13.24
C SER A 91 -3.94 -12.99 12.50
N MET A 92 -5.15 -12.69 12.99
CA MET A 92 -6.39 -13.04 12.27
C MET A 92 -6.42 -12.43 10.86
N LYS A 93 -6.06 -11.15 10.74
CA LYS A 93 -6.13 -10.40 9.47
C LYS A 93 -5.10 -10.86 8.46
N PHE A 94 -3.83 -10.88 8.82
CA PHE A 94 -2.74 -11.27 7.92
C PHE A 94 -2.74 -12.78 7.68
N GLY A 95 -3.14 -13.60 8.66
CA GLY A 95 -3.30 -15.04 8.49
C GLY A 95 -4.35 -15.35 7.42
N GLU A 96 -5.55 -14.79 7.56
CA GLU A 96 -6.60 -14.95 6.55
C GLU A 96 -6.15 -14.48 5.16
N ILE A 97 -5.39 -13.37 5.09
CA ILE A 97 -4.87 -12.88 3.81
C ILE A 97 -3.90 -13.87 3.18
N ILE A 98 -2.93 -14.35 3.96
CA ILE A 98 -1.90 -15.27 3.50
C ILE A 98 -2.52 -16.60 3.06
N ASP A 99 -3.41 -17.16 3.87
CA ASP A 99 -4.04 -18.45 3.61
C ASP A 99 -4.97 -18.40 2.39
N SER A 100 -5.85 -17.40 2.34
CA SER A 100 -6.91 -17.32 1.32
C SER A 100 -6.48 -16.63 0.03
N TYR A 101 -5.51 -15.69 0.10
CA TYR A 101 -5.11 -14.84 -1.03
C TYR A 101 -3.61 -14.87 -1.31
N GLY A 102 -2.83 -15.61 -0.52
CA GLY A 102 -1.40 -15.82 -0.74
C GLY A 102 -0.50 -14.72 -0.19
N PRO A 103 0.82 -14.84 -0.39
CA PRO A 103 1.82 -13.95 0.20
C PRO A 103 1.58 -12.48 -0.11
N ILE A 104 2.00 -11.62 0.82
CA ILE A 104 1.88 -10.17 0.72
C ILE A 104 3.20 -9.56 0.26
N GLU A 105 3.19 -8.81 -0.83
CA GLU A 105 4.31 -7.99 -1.28
C GLU A 105 4.08 -6.52 -0.95
N ILE A 106 5.18 -5.74 -0.95
CA ILE A 106 5.12 -4.28 -0.76
C ILE A 106 5.63 -3.59 -2.01
N ALA A 107 4.73 -2.86 -2.65
CA ALA A 107 5.03 -1.96 -3.75
C ALA A 107 5.17 -0.52 -3.26
N PHE A 108 5.95 0.30 -3.95
CA PHE A 108 6.03 1.72 -3.65
C PHE A 108 6.48 2.56 -4.84
N CYS A 109 6.11 3.84 -4.80
CA CYS A 109 6.56 4.86 -5.74
C CYS A 109 6.90 6.16 -5.02
N ASP A 110 7.70 7.00 -5.66
CA ASP A 110 7.88 8.39 -5.23
C ASP A 110 6.53 9.14 -5.23
N TYR A 111 6.31 9.97 -4.22
CA TYR A 111 5.04 10.68 -4.05
C TYR A 111 4.90 11.93 -4.92
N GLU A 112 6.01 12.55 -5.35
CA GLU A 112 6.01 13.88 -5.93
C GLU A 112 5.15 13.95 -7.18
N LYS A 113 5.24 12.92 -8.04
CA LYS A 113 4.46 12.79 -9.27
C LYS A 113 2.95 12.74 -9.05
N PHE A 114 2.50 12.22 -7.91
CA PHE A 114 1.08 12.01 -7.61
C PHE A 114 0.52 13.03 -6.62
N GLY A 115 1.38 13.81 -5.98
CA GLY A 115 1.05 14.72 -4.90
C GLY A 115 1.10 16.19 -5.30
N GLU A 116 1.18 16.52 -6.58
CA GLU A 116 1.30 17.90 -7.04
C GLU A 116 0.09 18.77 -6.63
N THR A 117 0.39 19.95 -6.11
CA THR A 117 -0.58 20.98 -5.72
C THR A 117 -0.10 22.34 -6.19
N LYS A 118 -0.96 23.36 -6.08
CA LYS A 118 -0.60 24.76 -6.36
C LYS A 118 0.59 25.27 -5.52
N SER A 119 0.86 24.66 -4.37
CA SER A 119 1.90 25.07 -3.41
C SER A 119 3.09 24.10 -3.33
N GLY A 120 3.24 23.21 -4.31
CA GLY A 120 4.27 22.16 -4.33
C GLY A 120 3.69 20.76 -4.14
N THR A 121 4.50 19.80 -3.75
CA THR A 121 4.10 18.38 -3.64
C THR A 121 3.69 18.02 -2.21
N SER A 122 2.69 17.13 -2.06
CA SER A 122 2.14 16.69 -0.78
C SER A 122 1.92 15.18 -0.73
N LEU A 123 2.51 14.53 0.27
CA LEU A 123 2.33 13.09 0.54
C LEU A 123 0.87 12.73 0.80
N ILE A 124 0.13 13.61 1.50
CA ILE A 124 -1.30 13.41 1.79
C ILE A 124 -2.11 13.48 0.50
N GLN A 125 -1.72 14.36 -0.42
CA GLN A 125 -2.38 14.44 -1.73
C GLN A 125 -2.08 13.21 -2.58
N ALA A 126 -0.83 12.77 -2.61
CA ALA A 126 -0.43 11.56 -3.34
C ALA A 126 -1.19 10.32 -2.83
N GLU A 127 -1.16 10.05 -1.53
CA GLU A 127 -1.93 8.96 -0.91
C GLU A 127 -3.43 9.09 -1.19
N GLY A 128 -3.96 10.30 -1.03
CA GLY A 128 -5.36 10.60 -1.27
C GLY A 128 -5.79 10.36 -2.72
N GLN A 129 -4.91 10.63 -3.68
CA GLN A 129 -5.13 10.40 -5.10
C GLN A 129 -5.31 8.91 -5.40
N PHE A 130 -4.42 8.06 -4.90
CA PHE A 130 -4.52 6.62 -5.06
C PHE A 130 -5.72 6.02 -4.33
N LEU A 131 -6.02 6.50 -3.12
CA LEU A 131 -7.22 6.09 -2.39
C LEU A 131 -8.51 6.45 -3.13
N TRP A 132 -8.54 7.61 -3.80
CA TRP A 132 -9.69 8.02 -4.60
C TRP A 132 -9.85 7.19 -5.86
N TRP A 133 -8.76 6.96 -6.61
CA TRP A 133 -8.78 6.07 -7.78
C TRP A 133 -9.21 4.65 -7.42
N TYR A 134 -8.75 4.13 -6.27
CA TYR A 134 -9.22 2.85 -5.76
C TYR A 134 -10.73 2.89 -5.49
N PHE A 135 -11.21 3.91 -4.78
CA PHE A 135 -12.63 4.07 -4.50
C PHE A 135 -13.47 4.15 -5.77
N GLN A 136 -13.00 4.87 -6.79
CA GLN A 136 -13.67 4.95 -8.08
C GLN A 136 -13.70 3.63 -8.86
N ASN A 137 -12.82 2.66 -8.54
CA ASN A 137 -12.82 1.32 -9.12
C ASN A 137 -13.64 0.31 -8.31
N HIS A 138 -13.73 0.47 -6.98
CA HIS A 138 -14.32 -0.58 -6.11
C HIS A 138 -15.53 -0.14 -5.27
N CYS A 139 -15.87 1.15 -5.26
CA CYS A 139 -16.93 1.74 -4.43
C CYS A 139 -16.69 1.60 -2.90
N GLU A 140 -15.46 1.24 -2.51
CA GLU A 140 -15.01 1.11 -1.13
C GLU A 140 -13.51 1.42 -1.03
N TYR A 141 -12.96 1.51 0.18
CA TYR A 141 -11.51 1.64 0.41
C TYR A 141 -10.84 0.27 0.50
N PRO A 142 -9.50 0.18 0.37
CA PRO A 142 -8.81 -1.09 0.57
C PRO A 142 -9.15 -1.70 1.94
N PRO A 143 -9.22 -3.04 2.05
CA PRO A 143 -9.79 -3.72 3.22
C PRO A 143 -9.08 -3.43 4.54
N ILE A 144 -7.84 -2.93 4.51
CA ILE A 144 -7.06 -2.58 5.71
C ILE A 144 -7.00 -1.05 5.93
N ASN A 145 -7.51 -0.23 5.01
CA ASN A 145 -7.59 1.22 5.19
C ASN A 145 -8.84 1.62 5.99
N TYR A 146 -8.65 1.97 7.25
CA TYR A 146 -9.73 2.46 8.11
C TYR A 146 -10.05 3.96 7.96
N THR A 147 -9.16 4.71 7.32
CA THR A 147 -9.30 6.16 7.11
C THR A 147 -9.73 6.49 5.69
N LYS A 148 -10.66 7.43 5.54
CA LYS A 148 -11.18 7.89 4.25
C LYS A 148 -10.39 9.11 3.76
N THR A 149 -10.13 9.18 2.47
CA THR A 149 -9.50 10.38 1.88
C THR A 149 -10.51 11.53 1.76
N LYS A 150 -10.01 12.77 1.89
CA LYS A 150 -10.73 13.99 1.51
C LYS A 150 -10.35 14.48 0.10
N VAL A 151 -9.31 13.91 -0.48
CA VAL A 151 -8.85 14.18 -1.84
C VAL A 151 -9.76 13.43 -2.81
N ARG A 152 -10.36 14.14 -3.76
CA ARG A 152 -11.30 13.59 -4.75
C ARG A 152 -11.08 14.25 -6.10
N THR A 153 -9.91 13.98 -6.67
CA THR A 153 -9.49 14.49 -7.97
C THR A 153 -9.50 13.33 -8.95
N ASP A 154 -10.34 13.39 -9.99
CA ASP A 154 -10.54 12.23 -10.86
C ASP A 154 -9.32 11.90 -11.74
N ALA A 155 -8.55 12.92 -12.12
CA ALA A 155 -7.39 12.75 -12.99
C ALA A 155 -6.30 13.80 -12.75
N ILE A 156 -5.04 13.45 -13.03
CA ILE A 156 -3.87 14.33 -12.88
C ILE A 156 -3.03 14.39 -14.17
N SER A 157 -2.38 15.53 -14.39
CA SER A 157 -1.45 15.75 -15.51
C SER A 157 -0.05 15.35 -15.10
N ALA A 158 0.23 14.05 -15.05
CA ALA A 158 1.52 13.51 -14.63
C ALA A 158 2.51 13.26 -15.79
#